data_AF-A0A536FHB8-F1
#
_entry.id   AF-A0A536FHB8-F1
#
_cell.length_a   1.000
_cell.length_b   1.000
_cell.length_c   1.000
_cell.angle_alpha   90.00
_cell.angle_beta   90.00
_cell.angle_gamma   90.00
#
_symmetry.space_group_name_H-M   'P 1'
#
loop_
_entity.id
_entity.type
_entity.pdbx_description
1 polymer ?
#
loop_
_entity_poly.entity_id
_entity_poly.type
_entity_poly.pdbx_seq_one_letter_code
_entity_poly.pdbx_strand_id
1 'polypeptide(L)'
;MILGGIANFTGSNFTPNSSVSLSYYAPQSAAAPTKTWSVKATCAGGFTTSVTTNGGVVRTDKVVACDVAKGCVTAKINIVL
;
A
#
# COMPACT_ATOMS: atom_id res chain seq x y z
N MET A 1 -19.22 7.24 -14.88
CA MET A 1 -18.01 7.59 -14.09
C MET A 1 -17.73 6.42 -13.16
N ILE A 2 -16.54 5.82 -13.25
CA ILE A 2 -16.14 4.75 -12.33
C ILE A 2 -15.69 5.46 -11.04
N LEU A 3 -16.54 5.48 -10.02
CA LEU A 3 -16.25 6.15 -8.75
C LEU A 3 -15.11 5.40 -8.05
N GLY A 4 -13.90 5.94 -8.12
CA GLY A 4 -12.77 5.45 -7.34
C GLY A 4 -12.82 5.92 -5.88
N GLY A 5 -12.19 5.17 -4.98
CA GLY A 5 -12.04 5.52 -3.57
C GLY A 5 -10.59 5.88 -3.22
N ILE A 6 -10.38 6.43 -2.02
CA ILE A 6 -9.03 6.61 -1.45
C ILE A 6 -8.88 5.60 -0.31
N ALA A 7 -7.92 4.68 -0.44
CA ALA A 7 -7.53 3.80 0.64
C ALA A 7 -6.29 4.38 1.35
N ASN A 8 -6.40 4.57 2.66
CA ASN A 8 -5.33 5.08 3.51
C ASN A 8 -4.62 3.92 4.21
N PHE A 9 -3.30 3.99 4.30
CA PHE A 9 -2.44 3.00 4.94
C PHE A 9 -1.59 3.67 6.00
N THR A 10 -1.50 3.01 7.15
CA THR A 10 -0.55 3.38 8.21
C THR A 10 0.39 2.21 8.41
N GLY A 11 1.69 2.48 8.35
CA GLY A 11 2.74 1.53 8.67
C GLY A 11 3.45 1.94 9.95
N SER A 12 3.93 0.96 10.73
CA SER A 12 4.71 1.16 11.95
C SER A 12 5.82 0.12 12.05
N ASN A 13 6.82 0.37 12.89
CA ASN A 13 7.97 -0.50 13.12
C ASN A 13 8.87 -0.71 11.89
N PHE A 14 8.91 0.27 10.98
CA PHE A 14 9.91 0.35 9.92
C PHE A 14 11.23 0.91 10.46
N THR A 15 12.30 0.83 9.67
CA THR A 15 13.59 1.42 10.02
C THR A 15 13.44 2.94 10.08
N PRO A 16 13.76 3.62 11.20
CA PRO A 16 13.63 5.06 11.31
C PRO A 16 14.34 5.83 10.19
N ASN A 17 13.68 6.86 9.65
CA ASN A 17 14.20 7.72 8.58
C ASN A 17 14.54 7.01 7.26
N SER A 18 14.22 5.72 7.11
CA SER A 18 14.47 4.96 5.89
C SER A 18 13.44 5.27 4.80
N SER A 19 13.80 4.94 3.56
CA SER A 19 12.84 4.88 2.46
C SER A 19 12.14 3.52 2.48
N VAL A 20 10.82 3.53 2.50
CA VAL A 20 9.97 2.33 2.40
C VAL A 20 9.31 2.33 1.02
N SER A 21 9.53 1.26 0.26
CA SER A 21 8.92 1.08 -1.06
C SER A 21 7.57 0.39 -0.93
N LEU A 22 6.54 0.93 -1.58
CA LEU A 22 5.19 0.38 -1.60
C LEU A 22 4.79 -0.05 -3.00
N SER A 23 4.11 -1.19 -3.07
CA SER A 23 3.60 -1.81 -4.29
C SER A 23 2.14 -2.19 -4.10
N TYR A 24 1.25 -1.57 -4.87
CA TYR A 24 -0.19 -1.83 -4.86
C TYR A 24 -0.58 -2.76 -6.00
N TYR A 25 -1.35 -3.80 -5.68
CA TYR A 25 -1.81 -4.83 -6.61
C TYR A 25 -3.33 -4.88 -6.58
N ALA A 26 -3.94 -4.68 -7.75
CA ALA A 26 -5.37 -4.79 -7.95
C ALA A 26 -5.67 -5.72 -9.15
N PRO A 27 -6.20 -6.93 -8.94
CA PRO A 27 -6.48 -7.59 -7.65
C PRO A 27 -5.21 -8.07 -6.92
N GLN A 28 -5.35 -8.57 -5.69
CA GLN A 28 -4.22 -9.04 -4.85
C GLN A 28 -3.37 -10.15 -5.50
N SER A 29 -3.95 -10.89 -6.46
CA SER A 29 -3.30 -11.98 -7.22
C SER A 29 -2.61 -11.50 -8.50
N ALA A 30 -2.64 -10.19 -8.80
CA ALA A 30 -1.96 -9.65 -9.98
C ALA A 30 -0.47 -9.99 -9.97
N ALA A 31 0.06 -10.39 -11.13
CA ALA A 31 1.47 -10.75 -11.29
C ALA A 31 2.41 -9.53 -11.16
N ALA A 32 1.91 -8.34 -11.46
CA ALA A 32 2.64 -7.08 -11.35
C ALA A 32 1.83 -6.04 -10.56
N PRO A 33 2.50 -5.09 -9.87
CA PRO A 33 1.81 -4.02 -9.18
C PRO A 33 1.20 -3.04 -10.19
N THR A 34 -0.01 -2.59 -9.91
CA THR A 34 -0.70 -1.53 -10.66
C THR A 34 -0.05 -0.17 -10.40
N LYS A 35 0.52 0.03 -9.20
CA LYS A 35 1.21 1.27 -8.82
C LYS A 35 2.32 0.98 -7.82
N THR A 36 3.44 1.68 -7.94
CA THR A 36 4.53 1.67 -6.97
C THR A 36 4.90 3.10 -6.59
N TRP A 37 5.34 3.30 -5.34
CA TRP A 37 5.84 4.57 -4.83
C TRP A 37 6.72 4.34 -3.60
N SER A 38 7.40 5.39 -3.12
CA SER A 38 8.18 5.33 -1.88
C SER A 38 7.70 6.38 -0.89
N VAL A 39 7.85 6.07 0.40
CA VAL A 39 7.61 7.01 1.50
C VAL A 39 8.79 7.00 2.45
N LYS A 40 9.03 8.12 3.13
CA LYS A 40 10.04 8.17 4.19
C LYS A 40 9.39 7.81 5.52
N ALA A 41 9.92 6.80 6.20
CA ALA A 41 9.54 6.50 7.57
C ALA A 41 9.96 7.64 8.50
N THR A 42 9.12 7.98 9.46
CA THR A 42 9.41 8.95 10.51
C THR A 42 10.55 8.46 11.42
N CYS A 43 11.03 9.32 12.33
CA CYS A 43 12.01 8.93 13.34
C CYS A 43 11.51 7.81 14.28
N ALA A 44 10.19 7.63 14.41
CA ALA A 44 9.58 6.52 15.15
C ALA A 44 9.36 5.25 14.30
N GLY A 45 9.80 5.26 13.03
CA GLY A 45 9.59 4.12 12.12
C GLY A 45 8.15 3.97 11.64
N GLY A 46 7.33 5.02 11.73
CA GLY A 46 5.95 5.04 11.22
C GLY A 46 5.81 5.84 9.92
N PHE A 47 4.80 5.56 9.12
CA PHE A 47 4.41 6.39 7.97
C PHE A 47 2.89 6.31 7.71
N THR A 48 2.36 7.30 6.99
CA THR A 48 1.00 7.29 6.46
C THR A 48 1.02 7.58 4.97
N THR A 49 0.22 6.87 4.18
CA THR A 49 0.13 7.07 2.72
C THR A 49 -1.23 6.64 2.21
N SER A 50 -1.51 6.92 0.93
CA SER A 50 -2.80 6.63 0.33
C SER A 50 -2.67 6.19 -1.11
N VAL A 51 -3.61 5.37 -1.57
CA VAL A 51 -3.74 5.01 -2.99
C VAL A 51 -5.17 5.22 -3.45
N THR A 52 -5.33 5.72 -4.67
CA THR A 52 -6.64 5.75 -5.34
C THR A 52 -6.96 4.35 -5.85
N THR A 53 -8.11 3.83 -5.49
CA THR A 53 -8.62 2.53 -5.92
C THR A 53 -9.69 2.73 -6.99
N ASN A 54 -9.73 1.88 -8.00
CA ASN A 54 -10.85 1.88 -8.96
C ASN A 54 -12.03 1.14 -8.32
N GLY A 55 -13.15 1.84 -8.12
CA GLY A 55 -14.39 1.25 -7.63
C GLY A 55 -15.22 0.58 -8.73
N GLY A 56 -16.45 0.21 -8.41
CA GLY A 56 -17.37 -0.46 -9.34
C GLY A 56 -17.08 -1.95 -9.57
N VAL A 57 -16.08 -2.52 -8.89
CA VAL A 57 -15.76 -3.95 -8.92
C VAL A 57 -15.46 -4.43 -7.50
N VAL A 58 -16.25 -5.38 -7.00
CA VAL A 58 -15.99 -6.03 -5.71
C VAL A 58 -14.80 -6.96 -5.86
N ARG A 59 -13.70 -6.65 -5.17
CA ARG A 59 -12.47 -7.46 -5.20
C ARG A 59 -11.59 -7.19 -3.99
N THR A 60 -10.61 -8.06 -3.76
CA THR A 60 -9.54 -7.82 -2.79
C THR A 60 -8.29 -7.35 -3.50
N ASP A 61 -7.75 -6.22 -3.05
CA ASP A 61 -6.46 -5.66 -3.46
C ASP A 61 -5.44 -5.83 -2.31
N LYS A 62 -4.15 -5.61 -2.59
CA LYS A 62 -3.12 -5.59 -1.55
C LYS A 62 -2.09 -4.48 -1.76
N VAL A 63 -1.48 -4.04 -0.67
CA VAL A 63 -0.25 -3.23 -0.69
C VAL A 63 0.86 -3.99 0.03
N VAL A 64 2.00 -4.10 -0.63
CA VAL A 64 3.23 -4.63 -0.05
C VAL A 64 4.16 -3.45 0.25
N ALA A 65 4.60 -3.31 1.50
CA ALA A 65 5.55 -2.29 1.93
C ALA A 65 6.87 -2.97 2.31
N CYS A 66 7.96 -2.60 1.63
CA CYS A 66 9.29 -3.18 1.82
C CYS A 66 10.23 -2.18 2.48
N ASP A 67 10.74 -2.57 3.64
CA ASP A 67 11.80 -1.88 4.36
C ASP A 67 13.18 -2.31 3.84
N VAL A 68 14.14 -1.40 3.89
CA VAL A 68 15.53 -1.64 3.49
C VAL A 68 16.25 -2.67 4.37
N ALA A 69 15.85 -2.83 5.63
CA ALA A 69 16.52 -3.69 6.60
C ALA A 69 15.60 -4.74 7.24
N LYS A 70 14.30 -4.47 7.37
CA LYS A 70 13.34 -5.35 8.08
C LYS A 70 12.52 -6.29 7.17
N GLY A 71 12.68 -6.18 5.85
CA GLY A 71 11.91 -6.97 4.87
C GLY A 71 10.55 -6.36 4.53
N CYS A 72 9.65 -7.16 3.95
CA CYS A 72 8.37 -6.69 3.42
C CYS A 72 7.17 -7.14 4.24
N VAL A 73 6.19 -6.26 4.41
CA VAL A 73 4.89 -6.55 5.03
C VAL A 73 3.76 -6.32 4.02
N THR A 74 2.65 -7.03 4.18
CA THR A 74 1.50 -6.95 3.27
C THR A 74 0.23 -6.57 4.02
N ALA A 75 -0.51 -5.60 3.49
CA ALA A 75 -1.86 -5.26 3.91
C ALA A 75 -2.85 -5.58 2.78
N LYS A 76 -4.03 -6.09 3.12
CA LYS A 76 -5.12 -6.39 2.17
C LYS A 76 -6.25 -5.38 2.35
N ILE A 77 -6.93 -5.06 1.26
CA ILE A 77 -8.11 -4.18 1.25
C ILE A 77 -9.21 -4.86 0.45
N ASN A 78 -10.42 -4.90 1.00
CA ASN A 78 -11.59 -5.32 0.25
C ASN A 78 -12.27 -4.09 -0.32
N ILE A 79 -12.34 -4.01 -1.64
CA ILE A 79 -13.16 -3.03 -2.36
C ILE A 79 -14.58 -3.56 -2.39
N VAL A 80 -15.49 -2.81 -1.80
CA VAL A 80 -16.94 -3.08 -1.80
C VAL A 80 -17.65 -2.00 -2.64
N LEU A 81 -18.87 -2.29 -3.08
CA LEU A 81 -19.72 -1.40 -3.89
C LEU A 81 -20.29 -0.25 -3.05
#